data_AF-K1A4I4-F1
#
_entry.id   AF-K1A4I4-F1
#
_cell.length_a   1.000
_cell.length_b   1.000
_cell.length_c   1.000
_cell.angle_alpha   90.00
_cell.angle_beta   90.00
_cell.angle_gamma   90.00
#
_symmetry.space_group_name_H-M   'P 1'
#
loop_
_entity.id
_entity.type
_entity.pdbx_description
1 polymer ?
#
loop_
_entity_poly.entity_id
_entity_poly.type
_entity_poly.pdbx_seq_one_letter_code
_entity_poly.pdbx_strand_id
1 'polypeptide(L)' 'MDKDLLHYVICKSGIRSARACQFLVEQGYEVINVQGGMTAFENL' A
#
# COMPACT_ATOMS: atom_id res chain seq x y z
N MET A 1 -4.09 8.28 10.74
CA MET A 1 -3.49 6.94 10.74
C MET A 1 -2.60 6.86 11.95
N ASP A 2 -2.71 5.78 12.71
CA ASP A 2 -1.84 5.53 13.85
C ASP A 2 -0.44 5.15 13.34
N LYS A 3 0.63 5.77 13.85
CA LYS A 3 2.00 5.50 13.38
C LYS A 3 2.56 4.19 13.92
N ASP A 4 1.99 3.67 15.00
CA ASP A 4 2.46 2.43 15.64
C ASP A 4 1.85 1.18 15.01
N LEU A 5 0.96 1.36 14.01
CA LEU A 5 0.35 0.27 13.25
C LEU A 5 1.01 0.11 11.88
N LEU A 6 1.17 -1.14 11.47
CA LEU A 6 1.55 -1.51 10.12
C LEU A 6 0.38 -1.29 9.14
N HIS A 7 0.58 -0.49 8.10
CA HIS A 7 -0.46 -0.15 7.14
C HIS A 7 -0.28 -0.86 5.80
N TYR A 8 -1.28 -1.64 5.40
CA TYR A 8 -1.33 -2.21 4.06
C TYR A 8 -2.04 -1.25 3.10
N VAL A 9 -1.34 -0.85 2.05
CA VAL A 9 -1.86 0.08 1.03
C VAL A 9 -2.06 -0.68 -0.27
N ILE A 10 -3.30 -0.64 -0.77
CA ILE A 10 -3.70 -1.33 -1.99
C ILE A 10 -4.42 -0.37 -2.93
N CYS A 11 -4.15 -0.51 -4.23
CA CYS A 11 -4.93 0.13 -5.29
C CYS A 11 -5.32 -0.92 -6.34
N LYS A 12 -5.97 -0.51 -7.44
CA LYS A 12 -6.42 -1.46 -8.49
C LYS A 12 -5.29 -2.38 -9.01
N SER A 13 -4.15 -1.81 -9.44
CA SER A 13 -3.06 -2.54 -10.11
C SER A 13 -1.70 -2.47 -9.38
N GLY A 14 -1.65 -1.88 -8.19
CA GLY A 14 -0.41 -1.72 -7.40
C GLY A 14 0.42 -0.45 -7.69
N ILE A 15 0.24 0.23 -8.82
CA ILE A 15 1.09 1.38 -9.20
C ILE A 15 0.86 2.62 -8.32
N ARG A 16 -0.40 2.96 -8.03
CA ARG A 16 -0.73 4.14 -7.22
C ARG A 16 -0.37 3.93 -5.75
N SER A 17 -0.61 2.72 -5.24
CA SER A 17 -0.28 2.35 -3.87
C SER A 17 1.23 2.31 -3.64
N ALA A 18 2.03 1.93 -4.62
CA ALA A 18 3.50 2.03 -4.51
C ALA A 18 3.97 3.48 -4.28
N ARG A 19 3.42 4.45 -5.04
CA ARG A 19 3.73 5.88 -4.85
C ARG A 19 3.24 6.40 -3.49
N ALA A 20 2.06 5.97 -3.05
CA ALA A 20 1.53 6.34 -1.75
C ALA A 20 2.39 5.77 -0.60
N CYS A 21 2.86 4.52 -0.72
CA CYS A 21 3.79 3.95 0.25
C CYS A 21 5.09 4.75 0.31
N GLN A 22 5.67 5.15 -0.82
CA GLN A 22 6.89 5.97 -0.82
C GLN A 22 6.70 7.29 -0.06
N PHE A 23 5.60 8.00 -0.32
CA PHE A 23 5.25 9.20 0.42
C PHE A 23 5.06 8.95 1.92
N LEU A 24 4.37 7.86 2.30
CA LEU A 24 4.10 7.54 3.71
C LEU A 24 5.35 7.11 4.48
N VAL A 25 6.29 6.41 3.83
CA VAL A 25 7.60 6.09 4.40
C VAL A 25 8.36 7.38 4.75
N GLU A 26 8.36 8.38 3.86
CA GLU A 26 8.99 9.68 4.13
C GLU A 26 8.36 10.43 5.31
N GLN A 27 7.09 10.16 5.62
CA GLN A 27 6.38 10.71 6.78
C GLN A 27 6.54 9.88 8.06
N GLY A 28 7.32 8.79 8.00
CA GLY A 28 7.63 7.92 9.14
C GLY A 28 6.55 6.90 9.48
N TYR A 29 5.75 6.47 8.51
CA TYR A 29 4.80 5.37 8.69
C TYR A 29 5.41 4.03 8.27
N GLU A 30 5.09 2.96 8.98
CA GLU A 30 5.36 1.60 8.55
C GLU A 30 4.25 1.15 7.58
N VAL A 31 4.60 0.92 6.31
CA VAL A 31 3.64 0.64 5.23
C VAL A 31 4.09 -0.50 4.32
N ILE A 32 3.13 -1.29 3.84
CA ILE A 32 3.33 -2.36 2.84
C ILE A 32 2.44 -2.09 1.63
N ASN A 33 3.04 -2.03 0.44
CA ASN A 33 2.30 -2.01 -0.82
C ASN A 33 1.86 -3.43 -1.20
N VAL A 34 0.57 -3.63 -1.45
CA VAL A 34 0.07 -4.92 -1.97
C VAL A 34 0.37 -5.04 -3.46
N GLN A 35 1.28 -5.95 -3.81
CA GLN A 35 1.71 -6.19 -5.20
C GLN A 35 0.54 -6.69 -6.07
N GLY A 36 0.47 -6.20 -7.31
CA GLY A 36 -0.61 -6.52 -8.25
C GLY A 36 -1.95 -5.84 -7.94
N GLY A 37 -2.09 -5.24 -6.75
CA GLY A 37 -3.30 -4.54 -6.35
C GLY A 37 -4.51 -5.45 -6.22
N MET A 38 -5.70 -4.88 -6.28
CA MET A 38 -6.96 -5.62 -6.22
C MET A 38 -7.08 -6.64 -7.37
N THR A 39 -6.51 -6.34 -8.54
CA THR A 39 -6.55 -7.26 -9.69
C THR A 39 -5.82 -8.58 -9.44
N ALA A 40 -4.89 -8.63 -8.49
CA ALA A 40 -4.28 -9.90 -8.08
C ALA A 40 -5.26 -10.86 -7.37
N PHE A 41 -6.42 -10.37 -6.93
CA PHE A 41 -7.42 -11.12 -6.17
C PHE A 41 -8.79 -11.18 -6.86
N GLU A 42 -8.96 -10.49 -8.00
CA GLU A 42 -10.26 -10.34 -8.68
C GLU A 42 -10.87 -11.66 -9.18
N ASN A 43 -10.06 -12.72 -9.31
CA ASN A 43 -10.47 -14.04 -9.82
C ASN A 43 -10.05 -15.20 -8.91
N LEU A 44 -9.90 -14.92 -7.61
CA LEU A 44 -9.70 -15.97 -6.60
C LEU A 44 -11.03 -16.59 -6.17
#